data_AF-A0A8C1XW50-F1
#
_entry.id   AF-A0A8C1XW50-F1
#
_cell.length_a   1.000
_cell.length_b   1.000
_cell.length_c   1.000
_cell.angle_alpha   90.00
_cell.angle_beta   90.00
_cell.angle_gamma   90.00
#
_symmetry.space_group_name_H-M   'P 1'
#
loop_
_entity.id
_entity.type
_entity.pdbx_description
1 polymer ?
#
loop_
_entity_poly.entity_id
_entity_poly.type
_entity_poly.pdbx_seq_one_letter_code
_entity_poly.pdbx_strand_id
1 'polypeptide(L)'
;MDSRRSEARDSLKSKCNLFSTSYNSKHVCNMHCSRHEYLCQQNKTRVNKAGELIVTSDISRSQQRNLEDCLQKISEMITEASQQKPEPSEEDITLRAHRLEKRNMERLKQKKLHAATKQARRVDFD
;
A
#
# COMPACT_ATOMS: atom_id res chain seq x y z
N MET A 1 23.07 -19.37 -32.95
CA MET A 1 22.18 -18.89 -34.03
C MET A 1 21.23 -20.03 -34.34
N ASP A 2 19.97 -20.09 -33.92
CA ASP A 2 19.09 -19.11 -33.28
C ASP A 2 18.18 -19.86 -32.29
N SER A 3 18.42 -19.67 -30.98
CA SER A 3 17.53 -20.08 -29.89
C SER A 3 16.26 -19.20 -29.80
N ARG A 4 15.98 -18.39 -30.83
CA ARG A 4 14.92 -17.37 -30.83
C ARG A 4 13.58 -17.84 -31.43
N ARG A 5 13.43 -19.13 -31.76
CA ARG A 5 12.20 -19.65 -32.41
C ARG A 5 11.35 -20.57 -31.53
N SER A 6 11.86 -21.07 -30.41
CA SER A 6 11.08 -21.84 -29.43
C SER A 6 10.35 -20.96 -28.41
N GLU A 7 10.92 -19.81 -28.03
CA GLU A 7 10.31 -18.87 -27.07
C GLU A 7 9.02 -18.21 -27.63
N ALA A 8 8.87 -18.16 -28.95
CA ALA A 8 7.68 -17.60 -29.60
C ALA A 8 6.47 -18.56 -29.64
N ARG A 9 6.65 -19.87 -29.37
CA ARG A 9 5.54 -20.85 -29.36
C ARG A 9 4.87 -20.99 -28.00
N ASP A 10 5.56 -20.67 -26.91
CA ASP A 10 4.96 -20.61 -25.57
C ASP A 10 4.21 -19.29 -25.31
N SER A 11 4.49 -18.25 -26.10
CA SER A 11 3.79 -16.96 -26.08
C SER A 11 2.35 -17.02 -26.65
N LEU A 12 1.98 -18.10 -27.37
CA LEU A 12 0.69 -18.23 -28.05
C LEU A 12 -0.20 -19.39 -27.58
N LYS A 13 0.25 -20.24 -26.65
CA LYS A 13 -0.58 -21.30 -26.03
C LYS A 13 -1.42 -20.85 -24.81
N SER A 14 -1.26 -19.61 -24.37
CA SER A 14 -2.17 -18.99 -23.37
C SER A 14 -3.41 -18.36 -24.01
N LYS A 15 -3.42 -18.21 -25.35
CA LYS A 15 -4.59 -17.73 -26.08
C LYS A 15 -5.49 -18.89 -26.46
N CYS A 16 -6.69 -18.87 -25.89
CA CYS A 16 -7.88 -19.56 -26.34
C CYS A 16 -7.95 -21.07 -26.03
N ASN A 17 -8.55 -21.39 -24.89
CA ASN A 17 -9.63 -22.38 -24.92
C ASN A 17 -10.93 -21.70 -24.50
N LEU A 18 -11.81 -21.62 -25.49
CA LEU A 18 -13.13 -21.04 -25.47
C LEU A 18 -14.13 -22.04 -24.85
N PHE A 19 -15.13 -21.51 -24.15
CA PHE A 19 -16.39 -22.16 -23.75
C PHE A 19 -16.31 -23.28 -22.69
N SER A 20 -16.63 -22.95 -21.43
CA SER A 20 -18.02 -22.79 -20.98
C SER A 20 -18.09 -22.83 -19.45
N THR A 21 -19.13 -22.15 -18.93
CA THR A 21 -19.72 -22.25 -17.59
C THR A 21 -19.22 -21.32 -16.48
N SER A 22 -20.22 -20.65 -15.92
CA SER A 22 -20.23 -19.70 -14.81
C SER A 22 -19.56 -18.35 -15.08
N TYR A 23 -20.44 -17.41 -15.43
CA TYR A 23 -20.28 -15.99 -15.18
C TYR A 23 -19.77 -15.79 -13.74
N ASN A 24 -18.47 -15.55 -13.58
CA ASN A 24 -17.90 -15.03 -12.34
C ASN A 24 -17.23 -13.72 -12.71
N SER A 25 -17.95 -12.64 -12.44
CA SER A 25 -17.67 -11.25 -12.81
C SER A 25 -16.44 -10.66 -12.07
N LYS A 26 -15.41 -11.47 -11.80
CA LYS A 26 -14.19 -11.06 -11.09
C LYS A 26 -13.08 -10.55 -12.01
N HIS A 27 -13.35 -10.41 -13.31
CA HIS A 27 -12.45 -9.76 -14.25
C HIS A 27 -12.99 -8.39 -14.67
N VAL A 28 -13.04 -7.46 -13.71
CA VAL A 28 -12.87 -6.04 -14.01
C VAL A 28 -11.45 -5.66 -13.61
N CYS A 29 -10.46 -6.20 -14.31
CA CYS A 29 -9.10 -5.66 -14.23
C CYS A 29 -9.03 -4.45 -15.17
N ASN A 30 -9.54 -3.30 -14.71
CA ASN A 30 -9.24 -2.00 -15.29
C ASN A 30 -9.35 -0.90 -14.22
N MET A 31 -8.47 -0.99 -13.24
CA MET A 31 -8.05 0.13 -12.41
C MET A 31 -6.58 -0.16 -12.13
N HIS A 32 -5.67 0.68 -12.64
CA HIS A 32 -4.22 0.52 -12.51
C HIS A 32 -3.85 -0.02 -11.12
N CYS A 33 -3.22 -1.19 -11.05
CA CYS A 33 -2.93 -1.91 -9.81
C CYS A 33 -2.27 -1.01 -8.75
N SER A 34 -1.40 -0.09 -9.17
CA SER A 34 -0.72 0.87 -8.31
C SER A 34 -1.65 1.90 -7.65
N ARG A 35 -2.75 2.27 -8.31
CA ARG A 35 -3.66 3.33 -7.87
C ARG A 35 -4.64 2.85 -6.81
N HIS A 36 -5.11 1.62 -6.94
CA HIS A 36 -5.94 0.96 -5.93
C HIS A 36 -5.17 0.78 -4.62
N GLU A 37 -3.93 0.31 -4.69
CA GLU A 37 -3.08 0.15 -3.51
C GLU A 37 -2.83 1.50 -2.82
N TYR A 38 -2.53 2.54 -3.60
CA TYR A 38 -2.37 3.89 -3.06
C TYR A 38 -3.63 4.39 -2.34
N LEU A 39 -4.81 4.23 -2.95
CA LEU A 39 -6.09 4.61 -2.34
C LEU A 39 -6.32 3.90 -1.00
N CYS A 40 -6.06 2.60 -0.92
CA CYS A 40 -6.17 1.83 0.31
C CYS A 40 -5.13 2.27 1.36
N GLN A 41 -3.93 2.66 0.95
CA GLN A 41 -2.88 3.14 1.85
C GLN A 41 -3.16 4.53 2.41
N GLN A 42 -3.75 5.44 1.64
CA GLN A 42 -4.13 6.77 2.13
C GLN A 42 -5.37 6.68 3.03
N ASN A 43 -6.34 5.84 2.69
CA ASN A 43 -7.62 5.74 3.38
C ASN A 43 -7.76 4.53 4.31
N LYS A 44 -6.68 4.14 5.01
CA LYS A 44 -6.64 2.92 5.85
C LYS A 44 -7.75 2.83 6.89
N THR A 45 -8.25 3.95 7.39
CA THR A 45 -9.32 4.01 8.40
C THR A 45 -10.71 3.71 7.84
N ARG A 46 -10.90 3.86 6.52
CA ARG A 46 -12.20 3.70 5.83
C ARG A 46 -12.31 2.38 5.06
N VAL A 47 -11.31 1.51 5.16
CA VAL A 47 -11.24 0.25 4.42
C VAL A 47 -11.66 -0.92 5.30
N ASN A 48 -12.55 -1.76 4.78
CA ASN A 48 -12.99 -2.99 5.44
C ASN A 48 -11.94 -4.11 5.37
N LYS A 49 -12.15 -5.18 6.16
CA LYS A 49 -11.33 -6.40 6.08
C LYS A 49 -11.33 -7.06 4.69
N ALA A 50 -12.37 -6.81 3.89
CA ALA A 50 -12.50 -7.28 2.52
C ALA A 50 -11.79 -6.37 1.48
N GLY A 51 -11.18 -5.26 1.89
CA GLY A 51 -10.53 -4.31 0.98
C GLY A 51 -11.48 -3.32 0.30
N GLU A 52 -12.73 -3.22 0.76
CA GLU A 52 -13.72 -2.28 0.25
C GLU A 52 -13.59 -0.91 0.92
N LEU A 53 -13.67 0.17 0.14
CA LEU A 53 -13.65 1.55 0.63
C LEU A 53 -15.08 1.99 0.97
N ILE A 54 -15.32 2.37 2.23
CA ILE A 54 -16.60 2.94 2.67
C ILE A 54 -16.53 4.47 2.57
N VAL A 55 -17.48 5.06 1.85
CA VAL A 55 -17.67 6.51 1.76
C VAL A 55 -19.09 6.84 2.19
N THR A 56 -19.22 7.72 3.18
CA THR A 56 -20.52 8.20 3.69
C THR A 56 -20.62 9.71 3.59
N SER A 57 -21.83 10.22 3.36
CA SER A 57 -22.15 11.65 3.32
C SER A 57 -23.49 11.90 4.01
N ASP A 58 -23.50 12.86 4.94
CA ASP A 58 -24.69 13.26 5.70
C ASP A 58 -24.94 14.77 5.58
N ILE A 59 -24.66 15.34 4.39
CA ILE A 59 -24.72 16.78 4.14
C ILE A 59 -26.17 17.26 4.07
N SER A 60 -27.05 16.48 3.47
CA SER A 60 -28.46 16.82 3.27
C SER A 60 -29.39 15.75 3.83
N ARG A 61 -30.64 16.12 4.05
CA ARG A 61 -31.73 15.15 4.30
C ARG A 61 -32.15 14.40 3.04
N SER A 62 -31.78 14.90 1.85
CA SER A 62 -32.08 14.25 0.58
C SER A 62 -31.03 13.19 0.23
N GLN A 63 -31.50 11.96 -0.03
CA GLN A 63 -30.65 10.84 -0.45
C GLN A 63 -29.92 11.13 -1.78
N GLN A 64 -30.57 11.81 -2.71
CA GLN A 64 -30.00 12.13 -4.03
C GLN A 64 -28.79 13.06 -3.91
N ARG A 65 -28.91 14.11 -3.09
CA ARG A 65 -27.79 15.04 -2.84
C ARG A 65 -26.63 14.37 -2.14
N ASN A 66 -26.91 13.48 -1.20
CA ASN A 66 -25.87 12.71 -0.51
C ASN A 66 -25.16 11.74 -1.48
N LEU A 67 -25.90 11.13 -2.42
CA LEU A 67 -25.32 10.29 -3.45
C LEU A 67 -24.37 11.07 -4.37
N GLU A 68 -24.80 12.24 -4.86
CA GLU A 68 -23.98 13.12 -5.70
C GLU A 68 -22.68 13.53 -4.98
N ASP A 69 -22.79 13.90 -3.71
CA ASP A 69 -21.62 14.23 -2.88
C ASP A 69 -20.66 13.03 -2.70
N CYS A 70 -21.19 11.82 -2.49
CA CYS A 70 -20.37 10.62 -2.42
C CYS A 70 -19.61 10.36 -3.74
N LEU A 71 -20.27 10.53 -4.88
CA LEU A 71 -19.65 10.37 -6.19
C LEU A 71 -18.55 11.42 -6.43
N GLN A 72 -18.79 12.65 -6.01
CA GLN A 72 -17.81 13.73 -6.08
C GLN A 72 -16.57 13.41 -5.23
N LYS A 73 -16.77 12.99 -3.97
CA LYS A 73 -15.68 12.55 -3.08
C LYS A 73 -14.87 11.40 -3.66
N ILE A 74 -15.54 10.41 -4.26
CA ILE A 74 -14.86 9.28 -4.92
C ILE A 74 -14.01 9.79 -6.09
N SER A 75 -14.54 10.70 -6.90
CA SER A 75 -13.84 11.27 -8.05
C SER A 75 -12.60 12.07 -7.62
N GLU A 76 -12.72 12.86 -6.56
CA GLU A 76 -11.60 13.61 -5.97
C GLU A 76 -10.51 12.68 -5.46
N MET A 77 -10.87 11.65 -4.67
CA MET A 77 -9.91 10.66 -4.18
C MET A 77 -9.19 9.94 -5.34
N ILE A 78 -9.90 9.58 -6.40
CA ILE A 78 -9.29 8.95 -7.58
C ILE A 78 -8.36 9.93 -8.30
N THR A 79 -8.72 11.21 -8.37
CA THR A 79 -7.91 12.25 -9.00
C THR A 79 -6.63 12.47 -8.22
N GLU A 80 -6.71 12.60 -6.89
CA GLU A 80 -5.57 12.67 -5.98
C GLU A 80 -4.66 11.44 -6.09
N ALA A 81 -5.24 10.24 -6.15
CA ALA A 81 -4.49 9.01 -6.35
C ALA A 81 -3.85 8.88 -7.74
N SER A 82 -4.41 9.58 -8.73
CA SER A 82 -3.86 9.63 -10.08
C SER A 82 -2.72 10.63 -10.20
N GLN A 83 -2.71 11.67 -9.37
CA GLN A 83 -1.60 12.60 -9.29
C GLN A 83 -0.37 11.88 -8.73
N GLN A 84 0.70 11.83 -9.52
CA GLN A 84 1.96 11.24 -9.07
C GLN A 84 2.45 11.99 -7.85
N LYS A 85 2.74 11.25 -6.78
CA LYS A 85 3.30 11.83 -5.57
C LYS A 85 4.59 12.58 -5.95
N PRO A 86 4.76 13.83 -5.51
CA PRO A 86 6.01 14.54 -5.75
C PRO A 86 7.17 13.74 -5.18
N GLU A 87 8.26 13.65 -5.94
CA GLU A 87 9.51 13.09 -5.47
C GLU A 87 9.92 13.80 -4.17
N PRO A 88 10.40 13.07 -3.16
CA PRO A 88 10.80 13.66 -1.89
C PRO A 88 11.91 14.69 -2.12
N SER A 89 11.80 15.84 -1.46
CA SER A 89 12.85 16.86 -1.52
C SER A 89 14.15 16.34 -0.88
N GLU A 90 15.29 16.91 -1.26
CA GLU A 90 16.59 16.56 -0.67
C GLU A 90 16.58 16.77 0.86
N GLU A 91 15.88 17.81 1.33
CA GLU A 91 15.66 18.10 2.75
C GLU A 91 14.88 16.97 3.44
N ASP A 92 13.82 16.45 2.83
CA ASP A 92 13.04 15.35 3.39
C ASP A 92 13.85 14.05 3.52
N ILE A 93 14.75 13.80 2.56
CA ILE A 93 15.65 12.64 2.57
C ILE A 93 16.65 12.76 3.73
N THR A 94 17.27 13.93 3.89
CA THR A 94 18.22 14.16 4.99
C THR A 94 17.55 14.10 6.36
N LEU A 95 16.36 14.67 6.51
CA LEU A 95 15.56 14.56 7.74
C LEU A 95 15.22 13.11 8.07
N ARG A 96 14.86 12.30 7.06
CA ARG A 96 14.58 10.88 7.25
C ARG A 96 15.82 10.11 7.71
N ALA A 97 16.99 10.40 7.12
CA ALA A 97 18.26 9.80 7.52
C ALA A 97 18.59 10.13 8.98
N HIS A 98 18.51 11.42 9.36
CA HIS A 98 18.75 11.87 10.73
C HIS A 98 17.81 11.20 11.75
N ARG A 99 16.52 11.03 11.41
CA ARG A 99 15.56 10.29 12.27
C ARG A 99 15.94 8.82 12.45
N LEU A 100 16.53 8.20 11.44
CA LEU A 100 17.00 6.80 11.51
C LEU A 100 18.24 6.69 12.39
N GLU A 101 19.20 7.59 12.23
CA GLU A 101 20.41 7.67 13.05
C GLU A 101 20.06 7.86 14.52
N LYS A 102 19.18 8.82 14.83
CA LYS A 102 18.72 9.08 16.20
C LYS A 102 18.11 7.82 16.84
N ARG A 103 17.22 7.12 16.13
CA ARG A 103 16.64 5.85 16.62
C ARG A 103 17.71 4.79 16.87
N ASN A 104 18.72 4.68 16.00
CA ASN A 104 19.79 3.71 16.18
C ASN A 104 20.67 4.04 17.40
N MET A 105 20.96 5.32 17.62
CA MET A 105 21.70 5.80 18.78
C MET A 105 20.96 5.51 20.09
N GLU A 106 19.67 5.80 20.14
CA GLU A 106 18.82 5.49 21.30
C GLU A 106 18.76 3.99 21.58
N ARG A 107 18.58 3.16 20.54
CA ARG A 107 18.61 1.70 20.63
C ARG A 107 19.94 1.19 21.17
N LEU A 108 21.07 1.71 20.68
CA LEU A 108 22.41 1.31 21.17
C LEU A 108 22.64 1.73 22.62
N LYS A 109 22.16 2.91 23.03
CA LYS A 109 22.22 3.39 24.41
C LYS A 109 21.44 2.47 25.34
N GLN A 110 20.20 2.14 24.99
CA GLN A 110 19.37 1.18 25.75
C GLN A 110 20.04 -0.19 25.83
N LYS A 111 20.59 -0.70 24.71
CA LYS A 111 21.32 -1.99 24.69
C LYS A 111 22.51 -1.98 25.65
N LYS A 112 23.31 -0.90 25.67
CA LYS A 112 24.45 -0.74 26.59
C LYS A 112 24.01 -0.71 28.05
N LEU A 113 22.98 0.07 28.37
CA LEU A 113 22.43 0.14 29.72
C LEU A 113 21.93 -1.24 30.19
N HIS A 114 21.14 -1.93 29.37
CA HIS A 114 20.66 -3.28 29.71
C HIS A 114 21.80 -4.29 29.88
N ALA A 115 22.86 -4.23 29.06
CA ALA A 115 24.03 -5.08 29.23
C ALA A 115 24.75 -4.81 30.56
N ALA A 116 24.97 -3.54 30.90
CA ALA A 116 25.58 -3.14 32.16
C ALA A 116 24.75 -3.58 33.38
N THR A 117 23.42 -3.38 33.35
CA THR A 117 22.52 -3.86 34.41
C THR A 117 22.51 -5.38 34.54
N LYS A 118 22.64 -6.13 33.43
CA LYS A 118 22.77 -7.59 33.47
C LYS A 118 24.09 -8.04 34.07
N GLN A 119 25.19 -7.35 33.74
CA GLN A 119 26.50 -7.64 34.29
C GLN A 119 26.54 -7.36 35.80
N ALA A 120 26.02 -6.21 36.24
CA ALA A 120 25.99 -5.83 37.65
C ALA A 120 25.14 -6.78 38.54
N ARG A 121 24.20 -7.54 37.95
CA ARG A 121 23.40 -8.55 38.65
C ARG A 121 24.01 -9.95 38.62
N ARG A 122 25.14 -10.16 37.94
CA ARG A 122 25.83 -11.44 38.03
C ARG A 122 26.42 -11.55 39.44
N VAL A 123 26.02 -12.61 40.13
CA VAL A 123 26.69 -13.05 41.36
C VAL A 123 27.78 -14.00 40.89
N ASP A 124 29.04 -13.64 41.14
CA ASP A 124 30.16 -14.52 40.87
C ASP A 124 30.16 -15.61 41.96
N PHE A 125 30.02 -16.86 41.53
CA PHE A 125 30.14 -18.03 42.40
C PHE A 125 31.60 -18.51 42.30
N ASP A 126 32.49 -17.90 43.09
CA ASP A 126 33.85 -18.39 43.31
C ASP A 126 33.88 -19.47 44.41
#